data_AF-A0A1N6LH40-F1
#
_entry.id   AF-A0A1N6LH40-F1
#
_cell.length_a   1.000
_cell.length_b   1.000
_cell.length_c   1.000
_cell.angle_alpha   90.00
_cell.angle_beta   90.00
_cell.angle_gamma   90.00
#
_symmetry.space_group_name_H-M   'P 1'
#
loop_
_entity.id
_entity.type
_entity.pdbx_description
1 polymer ?
#
loop_
_entity_poly.entity_id
_entity_poly.type
_entity_poly.pdbx_seq_one_letter_code
_entity_poly.pdbx_strand_id
1 'polypeptide(L)'
;MAWNSASSGSVLAMIVAVLFAVAGVVNLSGLGAVKRDFARWGYPAWFRWLCGALELLSAALLPGQQTRILGLTLAGAIMIGALFTLLRNREPFGHLAPALIFSALVVATVALRG
;
A
#
# COMPACT_ATOMS: atom_id res chain seq x y z
N MET A 1 12.74 -1.60 30.41
CA MET A 1 13.06 -1.88 28.99
C MET A 1 12.66 -0.66 28.17
N ALA A 2 13.62 0.20 27.82
CA ALA A 2 13.35 1.36 26.97
C ALA A 2 13.01 0.84 25.56
N TRP A 3 11.76 1.01 25.15
CA TRP A 3 11.35 0.77 23.77
C TRP A 3 12.10 1.76 22.89
N ASN A 4 12.97 1.27 22.01
CA ASN A 4 13.68 2.10 21.05
C ASN A 4 12.74 2.38 19.87
N SER A 5 11.90 3.41 19.96
CA SER A 5 10.91 3.78 18.92
C SER A 5 11.52 3.86 17.51
N ALA A 6 12.79 4.24 17.40
CA ALA A 6 13.56 4.23 16.16
C ALA A 6 13.70 2.84 15.50
N SER A 7 13.80 1.77 16.28
CA SER A 7 13.83 0.40 15.76
C SER A 7 12.43 -0.08 15.37
N SER A 8 11.41 0.24 16.16
CA SER A 8 10.02 -0.12 15.89
C SER A 8 9.51 0.52 14.59
N GLY A 9 9.77 1.81 14.37
CA GLY A 9 9.39 2.50 13.14
C GLY A 9 10.08 1.94 11.89
N SER A 10 11.31 1.45 12.04
CA SER A 10 12.05 0.81 10.95
C SER A 10 11.52 -0.58 10.62
N VAL A 11 11.15 -1.37 11.63
CA VAL A 11 10.49 -2.67 11.43
C VAL A 11 9.14 -2.49 10.73
N LEU A 12 8.32 -1.54 11.15
CA LEU A 12 7.04 -1.26 10.51
C LEU A 12 7.22 -0.79 9.06
N ALA A 13 8.19 0.09 8.78
CA ALA A 13 8.50 0.51 7.42
C ALA A 13 8.88 -0.68 6.53
N MET A 14 9.63 -1.65 7.04
CA MET A 14 9.95 -2.88 6.32
C MET A 14 8.74 -3.78 6.09
N ILE A 15 7.85 -3.90 7.09
CA ILE A 15 6.59 -4.64 6.93
C ILE A 15 5.74 -3.99 5.84
N VAL A 16 5.55 -2.67 5.88
CA VAL A 16 4.82 -1.92 4.85
C VAL A 16 5.48 -2.11 3.49
N ALA A 17 6.82 -2.06 3.41
CA ALA A 17 7.54 -2.26 2.16
C ALA A 17 7.27 -3.64 1.55
N VAL A 18 7.36 -4.72 2.35
CA VAL A 18 7.08 -6.08 1.87
C VAL A 18 5.63 -6.22 1.42
N LEU A 19 4.69 -5.69 2.20
CA LEU A 19 3.26 -5.74 1.87
C LEU A 19 2.94 -4.99 0.56
N PHE A 20 3.49 -3.80 0.36
CA PHE A 20 3.37 -3.05 -0.89
C PHE A 20 4.08 -3.73 -2.05
N ALA A 21 5.23 -4.38 -1.82
CA ALA A 21 5.90 -5.15 -2.86
C ALA A 21 5.05 -6.32 -3.35
N VAL A 22 4.44 -7.07 -2.42
CA VAL A 22 3.52 -8.16 -2.75
C VAL A 22 2.30 -7.63 -3.51
N ALA A 23 1.66 -6.56 -3.01
CA ALA A 23 0.52 -5.92 -3.68
C ALA A 23 0.88 -5.46 -5.10
N GLY A 24 2.05 -4.83 -5.26
CA GLY A 24 2.55 -4.38 -6.54
C GLY A 24 2.76 -5.52 -7.53
N VAL A 25 3.39 -6.61 -7.10
CA VAL A 25 3.56 -7.83 -7.91
C VAL A 25 2.20 -8.41 -8.29
N VAL A 26 1.24 -8.49 -7.36
CA VAL A 26 -0.12 -8.97 -7.64
C VAL A 26 -0.80 -8.10 -8.71
N ASN A 27 -0.70 -6.78 -8.61
CA ASN A 27 -1.26 -5.85 -9.59
C ASN A 27 -0.60 -5.98 -10.98
N LEU A 28 0.71 -6.21 -11.03
CA LEU A 28 1.45 -6.43 -12.27
C LEU A 28 1.22 -7.81 -12.91
N SER A 29 1.10 -8.86 -12.09
CA SER A 29 0.98 -10.27 -12.52
C SER A 29 -0.17 -10.52 -13.50
N GLY A 30 -1.22 -9.69 -13.44
CA GLY A 30 -2.36 -9.82 -14.35
C GLY A 30 -3.16 -11.09 -14.10
N LEU A 31 -3.15 -11.58 -12.85
CA LEU A 31 -4.05 -12.62 -12.37
C LEU A 31 -5.50 -12.29 -12.76
N GLY A 32 -6.25 -13.32 -13.14
CA GLY A 32 -7.63 -13.17 -13.63
C GLY A 32 -8.55 -12.47 -12.63
N ALA A 33 -8.35 -12.69 -11.32
CA ALA A 33 -9.08 -12.01 -10.26
C ALA A 33 -8.88 -10.48 -10.32
N VAL A 34 -7.62 -10.02 -10.28
CA VAL A 34 -7.27 -8.59 -10.33
C VAL A 34 -7.81 -7.92 -11.59
N LYS A 35 -7.68 -8.56 -12.75
CA LYS A 35 -8.23 -8.03 -14.01
C LYS A 35 -9.74 -7.81 -13.94
N ARG A 36 -10.47 -8.79 -13.39
CA ARG A 36 -11.94 -8.69 -13.22
C ARG A 36 -12.31 -7.61 -12.22
N ASP A 37 -11.56 -7.44 -11.15
CA ASP A 37 -11.84 -6.42 -10.14
C ASP A 37 -11.66 -5.01 -10.72
N PHE A 38 -10.54 -4.74 -11.39
CA PHE A 38 -10.32 -3.45 -12.05
C PHE A 38 -11.36 -3.16 -13.15
N ALA A 39 -11.77 -4.16 -13.92
CA ALA A 39 -12.83 -4.02 -14.91
C ALA A 39 -14.19 -3.73 -14.25
N ARG A 40 -14.53 -4.43 -13.16
CA ARG A 40 -15.75 -4.20 -12.36
C ARG A 40 -15.78 -2.79 -11.78
N TRP A 41 -14.63 -2.27 -11.34
CA TRP A 41 -14.50 -0.91 -10.81
C TRP A 41 -14.55 0.18 -11.89
N GLY A 42 -14.61 -0.20 -13.17
CA GLY A 42 -14.68 0.71 -14.31
C GLY A 42 -13.34 1.35 -14.70
N TYR A 43 -12.22 0.80 -14.23
CA TYR A 43 -10.88 1.28 -14.60
C TYR A 43 -10.36 0.63 -15.88
N PRO A 44 -9.55 1.34 -16.67
CA PRO A 44 -8.92 0.77 -17.85
C PRO A 44 -7.86 -0.27 -17.45
N ALA A 45 -7.63 -1.26 -18.31
CA ALA A 45 -6.75 -2.40 -18.01
C ALA A 45 -5.29 -2.03 -17.68
N TRP A 46 -4.82 -0.87 -18.15
CA TRP A 46 -3.48 -0.36 -17.85
C TRP A 46 -3.36 0.21 -16.44
N PHE A 47 -4.48 0.61 -15.81
CA PHE A 47 -4.45 1.28 -14.50
C PHE A 47 -3.86 0.38 -13.41
N ARG A 48 -4.09 -0.94 -13.51
CA ARG A 48 -3.43 -1.93 -12.62
C ARG A 48 -1.91 -1.87 -12.71
N TRP A 49 -1.36 -1.58 -13.88
CA TRP A 49 0.10 -1.47 -14.06
C TRP A 49 0.63 -0.20 -13.40
N LEU A 50 -0.11 0.90 -13.53
CA LEU A 50 0.22 2.12 -12.81
C LEU A 50 0.20 1.89 -11.29
N CYS A 51 -0.87 1.31 -10.75
CA CYS A 51 -0.95 0.99 -9.32
C CYS A 51 0.21 0.09 -8.88
N GLY A 52 0.47 -1.00 -9.61
CA GLY A 52 1.54 -1.91 -9.26
C GLY A 52 2.94 -1.29 -9.31
N ALA A 53 3.21 -0.42 -10.30
CA ALA A 53 4.47 0.31 -10.38
C ALA A 53 4.64 1.30 -9.22
N LEU A 54 3.58 2.04 -8.86
CA LEU A 54 3.62 2.98 -7.74
C LEU A 54 3.77 2.25 -6.39
N GLU A 55 3.13 1.09 -6.23
CA GLU A 55 3.29 0.26 -5.03
C GLU A 55 4.71 -0.27 -4.87
N LEU A 56 5.33 -0.76 -5.96
CA LEU A 56 6.73 -1.20 -5.94
C LEU A 56 7.69 -0.04 -5.71
N LEU A 57 7.43 1.14 -6.28
CA LEU A 57 8.22 2.33 -6.03
C LEU A 57 8.15 2.73 -4.56
N SER A 58 6.95 2.75 -3.98
CA SER A 58 6.76 2.97 -2.54
C SER A 58 7.56 1.97 -1.70
N ALA A 59 7.45 0.67 -2.03
CA ALA A 59 8.19 -0.39 -1.36
C ALA A 59 9.71 -0.22 -1.46
N ALA A 60 10.24 0.23 -2.59
CA ALA A 60 11.66 0.48 -2.79
C ALA A 60 12.18 1.70 -1.99
N LEU A 61 11.33 2.70 -1.75
CA LEU A 61 11.70 3.93 -1.04
C LEU A 61 11.71 3.76 0.49
N LEU A 62 10.89 2.85 1.04
CA LEU A 62 10.69 2.67 2.48
C LEU A 62 11.92 2.16 3.29
N PRO A 63 12.79 1.28 2.74
CA PRO A 63 13.99 0.85 3.44
C PRO A 63 15.00 1.99 3.68
N GLY A 64 15.12 2.92 2.72
CA GLY A 64 16.08 4.02 2.81
C GLY A 64 15.66 5.08 3.82
N GLN A 65 16.50 5.37 4.81
CA GLN A 65 16.18 6.33 5.89
C GLN A 65 15.81 7.74 5.37
N GLN A 66 16.51 8.19 4.32
CA GLN A 66 16.28 9.50 3.68
C GLN A 66 15.06 9.51 2.76
N THR A 67 14.78 8.39 2.08
CA THR A 67 13.69 8.24 1.11
C THR A 67 12.37 7.79 1.74
N ARG A 68 12.40 7.32 3.00
CA ARG A 68 11.23 6.75 3.69
C ARG A 68 10.03 7.67 3.73
N ILE A 69 10.24 8.98 3.89
CA ILE A 69 9.15 9.96 3.88
C ILE A 69 8.43 9.93 2.53
N LEU A 70 9.17 9.94 1.42
CA LEU A 70 8.61 9.88 0.07
C LEU A 70 7.85 8.56 -0.13
N GLY A 71 8.40 7.44 0.34
CA GLY A 71 7.73 6.14 0.34
C GLY A 71 6.41 6.16 1.10
N LEU A 72 6.39 6.69 2.33
CA LEU A 72 5.17 6.78 3.15
C LEU A 72 4.13 7.72 2.55
N THR A 73 4.55 8.86 1.98
CA THR A 73 3.63 9.79 1.29
C THR A 73 3.00 9.12 0.08
N LEU A 74 3.79 8.41 -0.72
CA LEU A 74 3.29 7.66 -1.88
C LEU A 74 2.35 6.53 -1.45
N ALA A 75 2.73 5.75 -0.42
CA ALA A 75 1.88 4.72 0.17
C ALA A 75 0.53 5.29 0.62
N GLY A 76 0.54 6.43 1.32
CA GLY A 76 -0.67 7.12 1.76
C GLY A 76 -1.58 7.52 0.60
N ALA A 77 -1.02 8.11 -0.47
CA ALA A 77 -1.77 8.48 -1.67
C ALA A 77 -2.40 7.26 -2.36
N ILE A 78 -1.66 6.15 -2.48
CA ILE A 78 -2.17 4.88 -3.03
C ILE A 78 -3.34 4.39 -2.17
N MET A 79 -3.19 4.37 -0.84
CA MET A 79 -4.24 3.88 0.06
C MET A 79 -5.51 4.72 0.02
N ILE A 80 -5.39 6.05 -0.11
CA ILE A 80 -6.54 6.94 -0.29
C ILE A 80 -7.30 6.56 -1.57
N GLY A 81 -6.58 6.37 -2.70
CA GLY A 81 -7.19 5.94 -3.96
C GLY A 81 -7.84 4.56 -3.87
N ALA A 82 -7.19 3.61 -3.20
CA ALA A 82 -7.71 2.27 -2.98
C ALA A 82 -9.00 2.29 -2.14
N LEU A 83 -8.99 2.98 -0.99
CA LEU A 83 -10.16 3.11 -0.13
C LEU A 83 -11.31 3.82 -0.84
N PHE A 84 -11.03 4.89 -1.58
CA PHE A 84 -12.03 5.57 -2.40
C PHE A 84 -12.66 4.62 -3.42
N THR A 85 -11.85 3.81 -4.11
CA THR A 85 -12.33 2.80 -5.07
C THR A 85 -13.24 1.78 -4.40
N LEU A 86 -12.81 1.21 -3.28
CA LEU A 86 -13.57 0.17 -2.58
C LEU A 86 -14.90 0.70 -2.04
N LEU A 87 -14.89 1.90 -1.45
CA LEU A 87 -16.10 2.55 -0.93
C LEU A 87 -17.07 2.93 -2.06
N ARG A 88 -16.56 3.51 -3.15
CA ARG A 88 -17.37 3.89 -4.32
C ARG A 88 -18.08 2.67 -4.94
N ASN A 89 -17.39 1.54 -5.01
CA ASN A 89 -17.92 0.32 -5.59
C ASN A 89 -18.66 -0.58 -4.58
N ARG A 90 -18.79 -0.15 -3.32
CA ARG A 90 -19.44 -0.88 -2.22
C ARG A 90 -18.91 -2.31 -2.08
N GLU A 91 -17.59 -2.45 -2.18
CA GLU A 91 -16.92 -3.74 -2.08
C GLU A 91 -17.13 -4.36 -0.69
N PRO A 92 -17.24 -5.70 -0.62
CA PRO A 92 -17.45 -6.40 0.65
C PRO A 92 -16.25 -6.22 1.58
N PHE A 93 -16.49 -6.46 2.87
CA PHE A 93 -15.47 -6.27 3.91
C PHE A 93 -14.17 -7.06 3.67
N GLY A 94 -14.23 -8.19 2.95
CA GLY A 94 -13.04 -8.95 2.56
C GLY A 94 -12.03 -8.18 1.71
N HIS A 95 -12.48 -7.22 0.87
CA HIS A 95 -11.58 -6.35 0.10
C HIS A 95 -11.18 -5.09 0.88
N LEU A 96 -12.07 -4.60 1.75
CA LEU A 96 -11.81 -3.43 2.60
C LEU A 96 -10.79 -3.72 3.71
N ALA A 97 -10.84 -4.91 4.33
CA ALA A 97 -10.00 -5.24 5.46
C ALA A 97 -8.48 -5.14 5.15
N PRO A 98 -7.96 -5.69 4.04
CA PRO A 98 -6.56 -5.48 3.66
C PRO A 98 -6.21 -3.99 3.48
N ALA A 99 -7.09 -3.21 2.84
CA ALA A 99 -6.86 -1.79 2.62
C ALA A 99 -6.84 -0.98 3.93
N LEU A 100 -7.69 -1.33 4.89
CA LEU A 100 -7.68 -0.72 6.23
C LEU A 100 -6.42 -1.09 7.01
N ILE A 101 -5.98 -2.35 6.94
CA ILE A 101 -4.75 -2.81 7.59
C ILE A 101 -3.53 -2.08 7.03
N PHE A 102 -3.41 -1.99 5.70
CA PHE A 102 -2.32 -1.28 5.05
C PHE A 102 -2.32 0.20 5.45
N SER A 103 -3.49 0.84 5.44
CA SER A 103 -3.64 2.25 5.85
C SER A 103 -3.23 2.45 7.30
N ALA A 104 -3.67 1.58 8.22
CA ALA A 104 -3.31 1.65 9.62
C ALA A 104 -1.79 1.46 9.84
N LEU A 105 -1.16 0.54 9.12
CA LEU A 105 0.29 0.33 9.19
C LEU A 105 1.07 1.55 8.68
N VAL A 106 0.63 2.17 7.58
CA VAL A 106 1.25 3.41 7.08
C VAL A 106 1.14 4.52 8.13
N VAL A 107 -0.06 4.73 8.69
CA VAL A 107 -0.28 5.75 9.73
C VAL A 107 0.55 5.46 10.99
N ALA A 108 0.60 4.22 11.45
CA ALA A 108 1.41 3.81 12.59
C ALA A 108 2.91 4.03 12.33
N THR A 109 3.38 3.72 11.11
CA THR A 109 4.77 3.95 10.73
C THR A 109 5.12 5.44 10.71
N VAL A 110 4.21 6.30 10.25
CA VAL A 110 4.37 7.76 10.29
C VAL A 110 4.39 8.26 11.73
N ALA A 111 3.48 7.78 12.58
CA ALA A 111 3.37 8.19 13.98
C ALA A 111 4.60 7.80 14.82
N LEU A 112 5.17 6.62 14.58
CA LEU A 112 6.34 6.08 15.31
C LEU A 112 7.68 6.57 14.75
N ARG A 113 7.67 7.41 13.70
CA ARG A 113 8.86 8.05 13.15
C ARG A 113 9.23 9.33 13.92
N GLY A 114 8.29 9.93 14.64
CA GLY A 114 8.54 11.06 15.56
C GLY A 114 9.20 10.60 16.86
#